data_AF-A0A845D7U5-F1
#
_entry.id   AF-A0A845D7U5-F1
#
_cell.length_a   1.000
_cell.length_b   1.000
_cell.length_c   1.000
_cell.angle_alpha   90.00
_cell.angle_beta   90.00
_cell.angle_gamma   90.00
#
_symmetry.space_group_name_H-M   'P 1'
#
loop_
_entity.id
_entity.type
_entity.pdbx_description
1 polymer ?
#
loop_
_entity_poly.entity_id
_entity_poly.type
_entity_poly.pdbx_seq_one_letter_code
_entity_poly.pdbx_strand_id
1 'polypeptide(L)'
;MTDSFAEKADQNMGAIERVLKGLPLLQEYTDKELRREADHRLRQLLVTELEQEKQRLYDVQKKLLRSGGLAWIDDADGAIQRLQTLIDRIKTASYGYAGLFAAVKIQEEQLNALHRFDTALAERAQEINRRIDALEAGAADREAIGPAIEAVNDTVTELQRLFDKRSQTITTAADSE
;
A
#
# COMPACT_ATOMS: atom_id res chain seq x y z
N MET A 1 -10.92 31.09 -16.01
CA MET A 1 -9.65 31.17 -15.25
C MET A 1 -9.72 30.21 -14.05
N THR A 2 -9.77 28.91 -14.32
CA THR A 2 -9.89 27.87 -13.27
C THR A 2 -8.93 26.70 -13.49
N ASP A 3 -8.29 26.61 -14.67
CA ASP A 3 -7.43 25.47 -15.04
C ASP A 3 -6.07 25.46 -14.33
N SER A 4 -5.56 26.60 -13.86
CA SER A 4 -4.21 26.66 -13.27
C SER A 4 -4.07 25.94 -11.92
N PHE A 5 -5.17 25.73 -11.17
CA PHE A 5 -5.12 25.07 -9.87
C PHE A 5 -5.25 23.53 -9.98
N ALA A 6 -6.09 23.05 -10.91
CA ALA A 6 -6.21 21.61 -11.20
C ALA A 6 -4.93 21.08 -11.87
N GLU A 7 -4.36 21.83 -12.80
CA GLU A 7 -3.16 21.45 -13.55
C GLU A 7 -1.88 21.49 -12.70
N LYS A 8 -1.82 22.37 -11.69
CA LYS A 8 -0.73 22.38 -10.68
C LYS A 8 -0.90 21.31 -9.60
N ALA A 9 -2.14 20.94 -9.27
CA ALA A 9 -2.37 19.80 -8.39
C ALA A 9 -1.89 18.51 -9.06
N ASP A 10 -2.20 18.30 -10.35
CA ASP A 10 -1.79 17.13 -11.13
C ASP A 10 -0.26 16.94 -11.22
N GLN A 11 0.51 18.02 -11.20
CA GLN A 11 1.98 17.98 -11.32
C GLN A 11 2.70 17.47 -10.06
N ASN A 12 2.05 17.54 -8.88
CA ASN A 12 2.61 17.07 -7.61
C ASN A 12 2.04 15.72 -7.16
N MET A 13 1.14 15.12 -7.94
CA MET A 13 0.49 13.87 -7.58
C MET A 13 1.39 12.65 -7.83
N GLY A 14 1.54 11.83 -6.78
CA GLY A 14 2.19 10.53 -6.86
C GLY A 14 1.55 9.61 -7.90
N ALA A 15 2.27 8.58 -8.33
CA ALA A 15 1.77 7.64 -9.34
C ALA A 15 0.48 6.94 -8.86
N ILE A 16 0.44 6.50 -7.60
CA ILE A 16 -0.78 5.98 -6.98
C ILE A 16 -1.91 7.00 -6.96
N GLU A 17 -1.65 8.26 -6.61
CA GLU A 17 -2.71 9.27 -6.50
C GLU A 17 -3.37 9.55 -7.86
N ARG A 18 -2.57 9.59 -8.94
CA ARG A 18 -3.09 9.73 -10.31
C ARG A 18 -3.94 8.55 -10.72
N VAL A 19 -3.52 7.34 -10.36
CA VAL A 19 -4.32 6.14 -10.63
C VAL A 19 -5.60 6.16 -9.81
N LEU A 20 -5.54 6.48 -8.52
CA LEU A 20 -6.72 6.61 -7.67
C LEU A 20 -7.75 7.62 -8.22
N LYS A 21 -7.31 8.79 -8.71
CA LYS A 21 -8.21 9.77 -9.35
C LYS A 21 -8.79 9.29 -10.67
N GLY A 22 -8.03 8.48 -11.41
CA GLY A 22 -8.44 7.92 -12.69
C GLY A 22 -9.27 6.65 -12.59
N LEU A 23 -9.41 6.06 -11.39
CA LEU A 23 -10.28 4.90 -11.17
C LEU A 23 -11.74 5.35 -11.13
N PRO A 24 -12.58 4.89 -12.08
CA PRO A 24 -14.01 5.16 -12.04
C PRO A 24 -14.63 4.62 -10.75
N LEU A 25 -15.48 5.41 -10.12
CA LEU A 25 -16.32 4.94 -9.02
C LEU A 25 -17.20 3.79 -9.53
N LEU A 26 -17.28 2.70 -8.77
CA LEU A 26 -17.84 1.37 -9.10
C LEU A 26 -19.20 1.32 -9.83
N GLN A 27 -19.94 2.42 -9.93
CA GLN A 27 -21.26 2.48 -10.57
C GLN A 27 -21.21 2.40 -12.11
N GLU A 28 -20.05 2.64 -12.75
CA GLU A 28 -19.95 2.72 -14.23
C GLU A 28 -19.43 1.46 -14.94
N TYR A 29 -18.86 0.49 -14.21
CA TYR A 29 -18.26 -0.69 -14.85
C TYR A 29 -19.27 -1.82 -15.07
N THR A 30 -19.84 -1.94 -16.26
CA THR A 30 -20.67 -3.12 -16.60
C THR A 30 -19.83 -4.40 -16.78
N ASP A 31 -18.52 -4.27 -17.00
CA ASP A 31 -17.59 -5.39 -17.27
C ASP A 31 -16.73 -5.77 -16.05
N LYS A 32 -16.85 -7.01 -15.58
CA LYS A 32 -16.13 -7.55 -14.42
C LYS A 32 -14.65 -7.82 -14.71
N GLU A 33 -14.27 -8.10 -15.95
CA GLU A 33 -12.87 -8.36 -16.31
C GLU A 33 -12.07 -7.06 -16.30
N LEU A 34 -12.65 -5.98 -16.81
CA LEU A 34 -12.02 -4.67 -16.79
C LEU A 34 -11.79 -4.16 -15.36
N ARG A 35 -12.74 -4.41 -14.44
CA ARG A 35 -12.58 -4.10 -13.00
C ARG A 35 -11.39 -4.86 -12.40
N ARG A 36 -11.29 -6.16 -12.65
CA ARG A 36 -10.19 -7.00 -12.14
C ARG A 36 -8.83 -6.53 -12.66
N GLU A 37 -8.76 -6.16 -13.93
CA GLU A 37 -7.54 -5.63 -14.52
C GLU A 37 -7.14 -4.29 -13.89
N ALA A 38 -8.09 -3.39 -13.66
CA ALA A 38 -7.84 -2.12 -12.97
C ALA A 38 -7.30 -2.33 -11.54
N ASP A 39 -7.95 -3.19 -10.75
CA ASP A 39 -7.52 -3.53 -9.39
C ASP A 39 -6.14 -4.20 -9.37
N HIS A 40 -5.85 -5.05 -10.36
CA HIS A 40 -4.54 -5.67 -10.50
C HIS A 40 -3.44 -4.64 -10.80
N ARG A 41 -3.69 -3.73 -11.75
CA ARG A 41 -2.76 -2.64 -12.07
C ARG A 41 -2.51 -1.76 -10.86
N LEU A 42 -3.54 -1.45 -10.07
CA LEU A 42 -3.40 -0.70 -8.82
C LEU A 42 -2.45 -1.41 -7.85
N ARG A 43 -2.61 -2.74 -7.67
CA ARG A 43 -1.71 -3.53 -6.80
C ARG A 43 -0.27 -3.57 -7.32
N GLN A 44 -0.05 -3.60 -8.64
CA GLN A 44 1.30 -3.54 -9.20
C GLN A 44 2.00 -2.21 -8.94
N LEU A 45 1.26 -1.11 -9.06
CA LEU A 45 1.76 0.23 -8.74
C LEU A 45 2.06 0.35 -7.24
N LEU A 46 1.16 -0.16 -6.40
CA LEU A 46 1.38 -0.22 -4.96
C LEU A 46 2.65 -1.00 -4.59
N VAL A 47 2.87 -2.17 -5.20
CA VAL A 47 4.11 -2.93 -5.01
C VAL A 47 5.33 -2.09 -5.37
N THR A 48 5.26 -1.37 -6.50
CA THR A 48 6.36 -0.53 -6.97
C THR A 48 6.66 0.60 -5.99
N GLU A 49 5.65 1.26 -5.44
CA GLU A 49 5.84 2.32 -4.44
C GLU A 49 6.37 1.77 -3.11
N LEU A 50 5.80 0.68 -2.59
CA LEU A 50 6.26 0.08 -1.33
C LEU A 50 7.71 -0.43 -1.41
N GLU A 51 8.17 -0.91 -2.57
CA GLU A 51 9.58 -1.28 -2.79
C GLU A 51 10.50 -0.04 -2.69
N GLN A 52 10.06 1.11 -3.21
CA GLN A 52 10.80 2.37 -3.07
C GLN A 52 10.87 2.80 -1.60
N GLU A 53 9.76 2.75 -0.88
CA GLU A 53 9.72 3.10 0.55
C GLU A 53 10.60 2.17 1.40
N LYS A 54 10.60 0.86 1.10
CA LYS A 54 11.50 -0.09 1.73
C LYS A 54 12.97 0.27 1.47
N GLN A 55 13.31 0.67 0.24
CA GLN A 55 14.67 1.09 -0.09
C GLN A 55 15.09 2.35 0.68
N ARG A 56 14.17 3.30 0.88
CA ARG A 56 14.40 4.49 1.70
C ARG A 56 14.64 4.14 3.17
N LEU A 57 13.89 3.20 3.72
CA LEU A 57 14.12 2.70 5.09
C LEU A 57 15.50 2.03 5.25
N TYR A 58 15.99 1.28 4.25
CA TYR A 58 17.37 0.80 4.27
C TYR A 58 18.38 1.94 4.33
N ASP A 59 18.13 3.05 3.64
CA ASP A 59 19.02 4.21 3.68
C ASP A 59 18.94 4.96 5.01
N VAL A 60 17.77 5.02 5.66
CA VAL A 60 17.63 5.46 7.06
C VAL A 60 18.44 4.57 8.00
N GLN A 61 18.31 3.25 7.89
CA GLN A 61 19.05 2.28 8.72
C GLN A 61 20.58 2.49 8.59
N LYS A 62 21.08 2.69 7.36
CA LYS A 62 22.50 3.03 7.11
C LYS A 62 22.91 4.37 7.75
N LYS A 63 22.03 5.37 7.74
CA LYS A 63 22.29 6.68 8.39
C LYS A 63 22.37 6.51 9.91
N LEU A 64 21.43 5.79 10.52
CA LEU A 64 21.42 5.50 11.96
C LEU A 64 22.70 4.81 12.42
N LEU A 65 23.18 3.82 11.64
CA LEU A 65 24.47 3.15 11.88
C LEU A 65 25.66 4.13 11.93
N ARG A 66 25.65 5.17 11.08
CA ARG A 66 26.74 6.15 10.98
C ARG A 66 26.62 7.29 12.00
N SER A 67 25.40 7.67 12.39
CA SER A 67 25.13 8.81 13.29
C SER A 67 24.99 8.42 14.77
N GLY A 68 25.23 7.15 15.10
CA GLY A 68 25.14 6.62 16.46
C GLY A 68 23.69 6.43 16.95
N GLY A 69 22.75 6.24 16.04
CA GLY A 69 21.35 5.88 16.31
C GLY A 69 21.13 4.39 16.50
N LEU A 70 22.08 3.68 17.11
CA LEU A 70 22.07 2.20 17.21
C LEU A 70 20.82 1.66 17.92
N ALA A 71 20.26 2.43 18.86
CA ALA A 71 19.06 2.06 19.61
C ALA A 71 17.82 1.84 18.72
N TRP A 72 17.79 2.41 17.51
CA TRP A 72 16.63 2.38 16.61
C TRP A 72 16.83 1.49 15.38
N ILE A 73 17.95 0.74 15.32
CA ILE A 73 18.26 -0.13 14.17
C ILE A 73 17.26 -1.27 14.06
N ASP A 74 16.92 -1.88 15.19
CA ASP A 74 15.99 -3.01 15.22
C ASP A 74 14.57 -2.56 14.83
N ASP A 75 14.16 -1.35 15.21
CA ASP A 75 12.88 -0.78 14.79
C ASP A 75 12.84 -0.49 13.28
N ALA A 76 13.96 -0.05 12.71
CA ALA A 76 14.11 0.15 11.26
C ALA A 76 14.04 -1.19 10.51
N ASP A 77 14.78 -2.19 11.00
CA ASP A 77 14.77 -3.53 10.42
C ASP A 77 13.37 -4.16 10.49
N GLY A 78 12.70 -4.03 11.64
CA GLY A 78 11.33 -4.49 11.83
C GLY A 78 10.36 -3.92 10.81
N ALA A 79 10.42 -2.61 10.54
CA ALA A 79 9.62 -1.97 9.51
C ALA A 79 9.94 -2.52 8.11
N ILE A 80 11.22 -2.67 7.77
CA ILE A 80 11.70 -3.21 6.49
C ILE A 80 11.18 -4.64 6.26
N GLN A 81 11.32 -5.53 7.24
CA GLN A 81 10.88 -6.93 7.13
C GLN A 81 9.36 -7.04 6.98
N ARG A 82 8.59 -6.22 7.70
CA ARG A 82 7.13 -6.18 7.59
C ARG A 82 6.68 -5.65 6.23
N LEU A 83 7.33 -4.62 5.71
CA LEU A 83 7.12 -4.11 4.36
C LEU A 83 7.43 -5.17 3.30
N GLN A 84 8.58 -5.85 3.41
CA GLN A 84 8.95 -6.96 2.53
C GLN A 84 7.85 -8.04 2.51
N THR A 85 7.41 -8.46 3.69
CA THR A 85 6.34 -9.45 3.84
C THR A 85 5.06 -8.97 3.17
N LEU A 86 4.65 -7.71 3.38
CA LEU A 86 3.47 -7.14 2.75
C LEU A 86 3.59 -7.12 1.22
N ILE A 87 4.73 -6.67 0.69
CA ILE A 87 5.01 -6.61 -0.74
C ILE A 87 4.89 -8.00 -1.38
N ASP A 88 5.51 -9.01 -0.77
CA ASP A 88 5.48 -10.38 -1.29
C ASP A 88 4.05 -10.94 -1.29
N ARG A 89 3.28 -10.63 -0.24
CA ARG A 89 1.87 -11.01 -0.15
C ARG A 89 1.01 -10.30 -1.20
N ILE A 90 1.23 -9.02 -1.48
CA ILE A 90 0.51 -8.29 -2.54
C ILE A 90 0.83 -8.88 -3.92
N LYS A 91 2.12 -9.16 -4.20
CA LYS A 91 2.59 -9.78 -5.45
C LYS A 91 1.96 -11.15 -5.70
N THR A 92 1.79 -11.93 -4.64
CA THR A 92 1.29 -13.32 -4.70
C THR A 92 -0.22 -13.44 -4.48
N ALA A 93 -0.89 -12.37 -4.03
CA ALA A 93 -2.34 -12.40 -3.83
C ALA A 93 -3.05 -12.73 -5.14
N SER A 94 -3.90 -13.75 -5.07
CA SER A 94 -4.66 -14.23 -6.22
C SER A 94 -5.38 -13.08 -6.91
N TYR A 95 -5.43 -13.16 -8.24
CA TYR A 95 -5.97 -12.14 -9.14
C TYR A 95 -7.48 -11.92 -9.00
N GLY A 96 -8.15 -12.63 -8.08
CA GLY A 96 -9.60 -12.83 -8.18
C GLY A 96 -10.00 -13.61 -9.44
N TYR A 97 -9.01 -14.22 -10.12
CA TYR A 97 -9.22 -15.19 -11.19
C TYR A 97 -9.69 -16.49 -10.56
N ALA A 98 -10.98 -16.52 -10.27
CA ALA A 98 -11.70 -17.76 -10.50
C ALA A 98 -11.68 -17.95 -12.03
N GLY A 99 -10.69 -18.67 -12.57
CA GLY A 99 -10.79 -19.13 -13.96
C GLY A 99 -12.12 -19.85 -14.16
N LEU A 100 -12.55 -20.11 -15.40
CA LEU A 100 -13.81 -20.78 -15.71
C LEU A 100 -14.07 -22.08 -14.90
N PHE A 101 -13.01 -22.66 -14.32
CA PHE A 101 -12.96 -23.89 -13.53
C PHE A 101 -12.60 -23.71 -12.05
N ALA A 102 -12.58 -22.50 -11.51
CA ALA A 102 -12.32 -22.34 -10.08
C ALA A 102 -13.51 -22.84 -9.27
N ALA A 103 -13.20 -23.56 -8.19
CA ALA A 103 -14.19 -24.19 -7.32
C ALA A 103 -15.12 -23.17 -6.64
N VAL A 104 -14.68 -21.91 -6.51
CA VAL A 104 -15.39 -20.83 -5.81
C VAL A 104 -15.60 -19.66 -6.77
N LYS A 105 -16.86 -19.28 -7.02
CA LYS A 105 -17.19 -18.14 -7.88
C LYS A 105 -17.17 -16.84 -7.06
N ILE A 106 -16.23 -15.95 -7.34
CA ILE A 106 -16.24 -14.59 -6.76
C ILE A 106 -17.41 -13.80 -7.37
N GLN A 107 -18.37 -13.40 -6.53
CA GLN A 107 -19.54 -12.61 -6.94
C GLN A 107 -19.24 -11.11 -6.91
N GLU A 108 -20.20 -10.30 -7.37
CA GLU A 108 -20.03 -8.85 -7.50
C GLU A 108 -19.79 -8.16 -6.17
N GLU A 109 -20.41 -8.62 -5.10
CA GLU A 109 -20.22 -8.06 -3.75
C GLU A 109 -18.78 -8.25 -3.26
N GLN A 110 -18.17 -9.41 -3.53
CA GLN A 110 -16.78 -9.68 -3.17
C GLN A 110 -15.82 -8.87 -4.04
N LEU A 111 -16.09 -8.73 -5.35
CA LEU A 111 -15.30 -7.83 -6.21
C LEU A 111 -15.36 -6.38 -5.71
N ASN A 112 -16.53 -5.90 -5.33
CA ASN A 112 -16.68 -4.57 -4.75
C ASN A 112 -15.92 -4.43 -3.42
N ALA A 113 -15.91 -5.48 -2.59
CA ALA A 113 -15.13 -5.48 -1.35
C ALA A 113 -13.62 -5.43 -1.63
N LEU A 114 -13.13 -6.27 -2.55
CA LEU A 114 -11.72 -6.28 -2.97
C LEU A 114 -11.27 -4.93 -3.50
N HIS A 115 -12.06 -4.30 -4.35
CA HIS A 115 -11.79 -2.96 -4.85
C HIS A 115 -11.66 -1.95 -3.70
N ARG A 116 -12.63 -1.91 -2.76
CA ARG A 116 -12.55 -1.02 -1.59
C ARG A 116 -11.28 -1.25 -0.76
N PHE A 117 -10.86 -2.50 -0.60
CA PHE A 117 -9.61 -2.82 0.10
C PHE A 117 -8.38 -2.35 -0.67
N ASP A 118 -8.32 -2.58 -1.99
CA ASP A 118 -7.19 -2.20 -2.83
C ASP A 118 -7.05 -0.67 -2.90
N THR A 119 -8.16 0.07 -3.03
CA THR A 119 -8.20 1.54 -2.93
C THR A 119 -7.73 2.03 -1.57
N ALA A 120 -8.28 1.50 -0.48
CA ALA A 120 -7.89 1.91 0.87
C ALA A 120 -6.41 1.61 1.18
N LEU A 121 -5.87 0.51 0.63
CA LEU A 121 -4.48 0.14 0.78
C LEU A 121 -3.57 1.13 0.05
N ALA A 122 -3.95 1.53 -1.15
CA ALA A 122 -3.25 2.54 -1.93
C ALA A 122 -3.28 3.94 -1.28
N GLU A 123 -4.44 4.36 -0.75
CA GLU A 123 -4.55 5.62 0.02
C GLU A 123 -3.68 5.61 1.27
N ARG A 124 -3.67 4.49 2.02
CA ARG A 124 -2.84 4.33 3.22
C ARG A 124 -1.36 4.22 2.89
N ALA A 125 -0.98 3.72 1.72
CA ALA A 125 0.41 3.69 1.30
C ALA A 125 1.00 5.10 1.11
N GLN A 126 0.19 6.10 0.77
CA GLN A 126 0.66 7.49 0.74
C GLN A 126 1.05 8.00 2.13
N GLU A 127 0.44 7.47 3.19
CA GLU A 127 0.83 7.81 4.55
C GLU A 127 2.24 7.31 4.88
N ILE A 128 2.63 6.12 4.39
CA ILE A 128 3.97 5.61 4.67
C ILE A 128 5.06 6.50 4.09
N ASN A 129 4.83 7.06 2.91
CA ASN A 129 5.74 8.01 2.27
C ASN A 129 5.93 9.25 3.16
N ARG A 130 4.84 9.85 3.68
CA ARG A 130 4.90 11.00 4.60
C ARG A 130 5.62 10.68 5.91
N ARG A 131 5.42 9.47 6.45
CA ARG A 131 6.09 9.03 7.69
C ARG A 131 7.57 8.83 7.50
N ILE A 132 7.98 8.28 6.36
CA ILE A 132 9.39 8.10 6.00
C ILE A 132 10.04 9.46 5.71
N ASP A 133 9.36 10.40 5.04
CA ASP A 133 9.83 11.78 4.89
C ASP A 133 10.13 12.43 6.25
N ALA A 134 9.20 12.30 7.21
CA ALA A 134 9.36 12.84 8.55
C ALA A 134 10.52 12.17 9.31
N LEU A 135 10.68 10.86 9.17
CA LEU A 135 11.79 10.10 9.75
C LEU A 135 13.14 10.54 9.14
N GLU A 136 13.21 10.73 7.83
CA GLU A 136 14.42 11.19 7.14
C GLU A 136 14.80 12.63 7.53
N ALA A 137 13.81 13.52 7.64
CA ALA A 137 14.01 14.90 8.07
C ALA A 137 14.42 14.99 9.54
N GLY A 138 13.81 14.16 10.40
CA GLY A 138 14.09 14.06 11.83
C GLY A 138 15.38 13.30 12.17
N ALA A 139 16.05 12.65 11.20
CA ALA A 139 17.22 11.81 11.46
C ALA A 139 18.44 12.58 12.03
N ALA A 140 18.45 13.91 11.97
CA ALA A 140 19.47 14.75 12.59
C ALA A 140 19.19 15.06 14.07
N ASP A 141 17.94 14.92 14.52
CA ASP A 141 17.52 15.12 15.91
C ASP A 141 17.22 13.77 16.55
N ARG A 142 18.09 13.34 17.47
CA ARG A 142 17.97 12.03 18.12
C ARG A 142 16.69 11.85 18.91
N GLU A 143 16.11 12.92 19.44
CA GLU A 143 14.86 12.84 20.22
C GLU A 143 13.64 12.60 19.32
N ALA A 144 13.73 13.01 18.04
CA ALA A 144 12.66 12.83 17.06
C ALA A 144 12.64 11.44 16.40
N ILE A 145 13.77 10.72 16.39
CA ILE A 145 13.90 9.43 15.68
C ILE A 145 12.95 8.36 16.22
N GLY A 146 12.88 8.21 17.55
CA GLY A 146 12.06 7.20 18.20
C GLY A 146 10.57 7.30 17.84
N PRO A 147 9.92 8.44 18.12
CA PRO A 147 8.53 8.65 17.73
C PRO A 147 8.29 8.53 16.22
N ALA A 148 9.24 8.96 15.39
CA ALA A 148 9.10 8.87 13.93
C ALA A 148 9.15 7.42 13.44
N ILE A 149 10.05 6.58 13.97
CA ILE A 149 10.17 5.19 13.55
C ILE A 149 9.04 4.32 14.09
N GLU A 150 8.49 4.65 15.27
CA GLU A 150 7.27 4.05 15.81
C GLU A 150 6.08 4.33 14.87
N ALA A 151 5.91 5.58 14.43
CA ALA A 151 4.83 5.94 13.51
C ALA A 151 4.92 5.23 12.14
N VAL A 152 6.14 4.98 11.64
CA VAL A 152 6.35 4.13 10.46
C VAL A 152 5.90 2.70 10.74
N ASN A 153 6.34 2.10 11.84
CA ASN A 153 6.00 0.73 12.21
C ASN A 153 4.49 0.53 12.39
N ASP A 154 3.81 1.49 12.99
CA ASP A 154 2.35 1.49 13.14
C ASP A 154 1.66 1.52 11.77
N THR A 155 2.09 2.40 10.88
CA THR A 155 1.54 2.51 9.52
C THR A 155 1.73 1.22 8.73
N VAL A 156 2.92 0.59 8.80
CA VAL A 156 3.17 -0.71 8.15
C VAL A 156 2.25 -1.79 8.72
N THR A 157 2.06 -1.79 10.04
CA THR A 157 1.18 -2.76 10.73
C THR A 157 -0.28 -2.58 10.32
N GLU A 158 -0.74 -1.34 10.15
CA GLU A 158 -2.08 -1.04 9.64
C GLU A 158 -2.28 -1.52 8.20
N LEU A 159 -1.30 -1.32 7.33
CA LEU A 159 -1.33 -1.83 5.95
C LEU A 159 -1.40 -3.36 5.93
N GLN A 160 -0.62 -4.05 6.76
CA GLN A 160 -0.68 -5.51 6.91
C GLN A 160 -2.07 -5.97 7.36
N ARG A 161 -2.65 -5.34 8.40
CA ARG A 161 -4.01 -5.66 8.88
C ARG A 161 -5.08 -5.41 7.81
N LEU A 162 -4.94 -4.35 7.03
CA LEU A 162 -5.88 -4.06 5.94
C LEU A 162 -5.82 -5.15 4.85
N PHE A 163 -4.61 -5.58 4.51
CA PHE A 163 -4.40 -6.66 3.56
C PHE A 163 -4.88 -8.03 4.10
N ASP A 164 -4.75 -8.29 5.40
CA ASP A 164 -5.30 -9.49 6.03
C ASP A 164 -6.83 -9.57 5.87
N LYS A 165 -7.53 -8.45 6.09
CA LYS A 165 -8.99 -8.36 5.90
C LYS A 165 -9.39 -8.61 4.44
N ARG A 166 -8.59 -8.10 3.49
CA ARG A 166 -8.75 -8.38 2.06
C ARG A 166 -8.65 -9.89 1.78
N SER A 167 -7.62 -10.55 2.30
CA SER A 167 -7.43 -12.00 2.14
C SER A 167 -8.59 -12.81 2.73
N GLN A 168 -9.05 -12.46 3.94
CA GLN A 168 -10.18 -13.14 4.60
C GLN A 168 -11.48 -13.04 3.79
N THR A 169 -11.73 -11.90 3.13
CA THR A 169 -12.92 -11.73 2.28
C THR A 169 -12.98 -12.76 1.14
N ILE A 170 -11.82 -13.21 0.65
CA ILE A 170 -11.74 -14.26 -0.37
C ILE A 170 -11.93 -15.64 0.25
N THR A 171 -11.31 -15.90 1.41
CA THR A 171 -11.40 -17.21 2.09
C THR A 171 -12.80 -17.52 2.60
N THR A 172 -13.48 -16.57 3.25
CA THR A 172 -14.85 -16.80 3.75
C THR A 172 -15.83 -17.13 2.62
N ALA A 173 -15.63 -16.57 1.42
CA ALA A 173 -16.44 -16.91 0.26
C ALA A 173 -16.23 -18.35 -0.22
N ALA A 174 -15.04 -18.92 0.01
CA ALA A 174 -14.72 -20.30 -0.33
C ALA A 174 -15.35 -21.33 0.61
N ASP A 175 -15.55 -20.97 1.88
CA ASP A 175 -16.10 -21.86 2.92
C ASP A 175 -17.63 -21.81 3.01
N SER A 176 -18.29 -20.90 2.28
CA SER A 176 -19.74 -20.66 2.34
C SER A 176 -20.56 -21.39 1.26
N GLU A 177 -19.90 -22.18 0.41
CA GLU A 177 -20.51 -23.03 -0.64
C GLU A 177 -20.53 -24.51 -0.21
#